data_AF-A0A3M7H7T1-F1
#
_entry.id   AF-A0A3M7H7T1-F1
#
_cell.length_a   1.000
_cell.length_b   1.000
_cell.length_c   1.000
_cell.angle_alpha   90.00
_cell.angle_beta   90.00
_cell.angle_gamma   90.00
#
_symmetry.space_group_name_H-M   'P 1'
#
loop_
_entity.id
_entity.type
_entity.pdbx_description
1 polymer ?
#
loop_
_entity_poly.entity_id
_entity_poly.type
_entity_poly.pdbx_seq_one_letter_code
_entity_poly.pdbx_strand_id
1 'polypeptide(L)'
;MSTQQQQQQQPKGHSRHDTALIHGLTTSEVQQLSEACIEAKGRAYCPYSNFRVGCSILLTSGEVVRGANVENAAYPVGTCAERVTIGNAVTQDPKKAGRRRQGGRERGREGEIMHRAKKGDFRAIAVATDITPPASPCGMCRQFIREFCELNCPILMYDIEGKSTVMTLEQLLPMSFGPEKLIHD
;
A
#
# COMPACT_ATOMS: atom_id res chain seq x y z
N MET A 1 -30.18 -17.23 57.68
CA MET A 1 -29.59 -18.17 56.70
C MET A 1 -29.09 -17.35 55.52
N SER A 2 -27.84 -16.91 55.59
CA SER A 2 -27.17 -16.06 54.60
C SER A 2 -26.29 -16.91 53.70
N THR A 3 -26.64 -17.06 52.44
CA THR A 3 -25.80 -17.73 51.43
C THR A 3 -24.95 -16.67 50.73
N GLN A 4 -23.67 -16.61 51.10
CA GLN A 4 -22.64 -15.82 50.43
C GLN A 4 -22.30 -16.45 49.07
N GLN A 5 -22.37 -15.65 48.01
CA GLN A 5 -21.90 -16.00 46.68
C GLN A 5 -20.36 -16.06 46.66
N GLN A 6 -19.81 -17.21 46.27
CA GLN A 6 -18.38 -17.35 45.97
C GLN A 6 -18.09 -16.71 44.61
N GLN A 7 -17.30 -15.62 44.62
CA GLN A 7 -16.66 -15.07 43.43
C GLN A 7 -15.54 -16.02 42.96
N GLN A 8 -15.70 -16.62 41.79
CA GLN A 8 -14.61 -17.28 41.09
C GLN A 8 -13.74 -16.22 40.41
N GLN A 9 -12.51 -16.07 40.89
CA GLN A 9 -11.47 -15.25 40.26
C GLN A 9 -10.98 -15.95 38.98
N GLN A 10 -11.13 -15.28 37.84
CA GLN A 10 -10.52 -15.71 36.58
C GLN A 10 -9.00 -15.43 36.60
N PRO A 11 -8.15 -16.33 36.08
CA PRO A 11 -6.72 -16.10 36.02
C PRO A 11 -6.37 -15.02 35.00
N LYS A 12 -5.54 -14.04 35.42
CA LYS A 12 -4.98 -12.99 34.55
C LYS A 12 -3.96 -13.60 33.58
N GLY A 13 -4.46 -14.06 32.42
CA GLY A 13 -3.63 -14.37 31.27
C GLY A 13 -2.96 -13.11 30.75
N HIS A 14 -1.63 -13.06 30.84
CA HIS A 14 -0.84 -12.06 30.13
C HIS A 14 -1.05 -12.26 28.63
N SER A 15 -1.63 -11.24 27.97
CA SER A 15 -1.95 -11.26 26.54
C SER A 15 -0.68 -11.52 25.72
N ARG A 16 -0.64 -12.68 25.06
CA ARG A 16 0.32 -12.97 24.00
C ARG A 16 0.00 -12.01 22.84
N HIS A 17 0.96 -11.22 22.39
CA HIS A 17 0.81 -10.47 21.15
C HIS A 17 0.48 -11.46 20.01
N ASP A 18 -0.75 -11.41 19.52
CA ASP A 18 -1.21 -12.23 18.41
C ASP A 18 -0.28 -12.02 17.21
N THR A 19 0.48 -13.06 16.89
CA THR A 19 1.45 -13.08 15.79
C THR A 19 0.78 -13.49 14.47
N ALA A 20 -0.53 -13.28 14.36
CA ALA A 20 -1.30 -13.66 13.18
C ALA A 20 -1.01 -12.69 12.02
N LEU A 21 -0.60 -13.23 10.88
CA LEU A 21 -0.40 -12.46 9.65
C LEU A 21 -1.71 -12.37 8.87
N ILE A 22 -2.05 -11.15 8.43
CA ILE A 22 -3.17 -10.84 7.54
C ILE A 22 -2.62 -10.81 6.12
N HIS A 23 -2.88 -11.84 5.32
CA HIS A 23 -2.34 -11.96 3.95
C HIS A 23 -0.79 -11.84 3.88
N GLY A 24 -0.09 -12.35 4.89
CA GLY A 24 1.37 -12.26 4.98
C GLY A 24 1.91 -10.94 5.55
N LEU A 25 1.02 -10.03 5.98
CA LEU A 25 1.33 -8.75 6.60
C LEU A 25 0.99 -8.75 8.08
N THR A 26 1.76 -8.02 8.88
CA THR A 26 1.39 -7.72 10.27
C THR A 26 0.26 -6.71 10.33
N THR A 27 -0.47 -6.66 11.44
CA THR A 27 -1.50 -5.63 11.68
C THR A 27 -0.96 -4.21 11.54
N SER A 28 0.29 -3.98 11.98
CA SER A 28 0.93 -2.67 11.85
C SER A 28 1.19 -2.30 10.37
N GLU A 29 1.64 -3.25 9.56
CA GLU A 29 1.87 -3.04 8.13
C GLU A 29 0.57 -2.74 7.38
N VAL A 30 -0.51 -3.47 7.70
CA VAL A 30 -1.84 -3.21 7.14
C VAL A 30 -2.33 -1.80 7.51
N GLN A 31 -2.13 -1.39 8.77
CA GLN A 31 -2.50 -0.06 9.23
C GLN A 31 -1.71 1.03 8.49
N GLN A 32 -0.39 0.88 8.37
CA GLN A 32 0.46 1.83 7.66
C GLN A 32 0.06 1.99 6.20
N LEU A 33 -0.22 0.89 5.51
CA LEU A 33 -0.69 0.89 4.12
C LEU A 33 -2.02 1.64 3.98
N SER A 34 -2.99 1.30 4.83
CA SER A 34 -4.33 1.90 4.85
C SER A 34 -4.28 3.41 5.02
N GLU A 35 -3.61 3.87 6.09
CA GLU A 35 -3.46 5.29 6.38
C GLU A 35 -2.76 6.02 5.23
N ALA A 36 -1.68 5.46 4.71
CA ALA A 36 -0.90 6.08 3.65
C ALA A 36 -1.66 6.19 2.32
N CYS A 37 -2.44 5.19 1.90
CA CYS A 37 -3.19 5.30 0.65
C CYS A 37 -4.40 6.23 0.78
N ILE A 38 -5.05 6.26 1.95
CA ILE A 38 -6.16 7.18 2.22
C ILE A 38 -5.66 8.63 2.26
N GLU A 39 -4.52 8.88 2.90
CA GLU A 39 -3.85 10.19 2.90
C GLU A 39 -3.45 10.60 1.48
N ALA A 40 -2.85 9.69 0.71
CA ALA A 40 -2.43 9.95 -0.66
C ALA A 40 -3.61 10.30 -1.58
N LYS A 41 -4.79 9.70 -1.38
CA LYS A 41 -6.02 10.00 -2.14
C LYS A 41 -6.38 11.50 -2.07
N GLY A 42 -6.08 12.17 -0.95
CA GLY A 42 -6.27 13.61 -0.79
C GLY A 42 -5.40 14.50 -1.69
N ARG A 43 -4.39 13.92 -2.37
CA ARG A 43 -3.46 14.62 -3.28
C ARG A 43 -3.76 14.37 -4.76
N ALA A 44 -4.85 13.69 -5.08
CA ALA A 44 -5.24 13.41 -6.46
C ALA A 44 -5.50 14.71 -7.25
N TYR A 45 -4.98 14.78 -8.47
CA TYR A 45 -5.35 15.81 -9.44
C TYR A 45 -6.33 15.20 -10.44
N CYS A 46 -7.62 15.36 -10.18
CA CYS A 46 -8.67 14.73 -10.98
C CYS A 46 -9.86 15.67 -11.26
N PRO A 47 -9.64 16.84 -11.92
CA PRO A 47 -10.70 17.82 -12.14
C PRO A 47 -11.75 17.36 -13.16
N TYR A 48 -11.49 16.32 -13.94
CA TYR A 48 -12.41 15.86 -14.99
C TYR A 48 -13.35 14.79 -14.46
N SER A 49 -12.82 13.74 -13.83
CA SER A 49 -13.66 12.67 -13.27
C SER A 49 -14.21 13.01 -11.88
N ASN A 50 -13.53 13.86 -11.13
CA ASN A 50 -13.73 14.04 -9.68
C ASN A 50 -13.61 12.73 -8.88
N PHE A 51 -12.93 11.72 -9.44
CA PHE A 51 -12.74 10.42 -8.83
C PHE A 51 -11.31 10.28 -8.31
N ARG A 52 -11.16 10.38 -6.99
CA ARG A 52 -9.83 10.35 -6.35
C ARG A 52 -9.41 8.91 -6.08
N VAL A 53 -8.17 8.62 -6.42
CA VAL A 53 -7.51 7.35 -6.13
C VAL A 53 -6.19 7.65 -5.45
N GLY A 54 -5.98 7.04 -4.28
CA GLY A 54 -4.70 7.04 -3.59
C GLY A 54 -4.09 5.64 -3.61
N CYS A 55 -2.76 5.57 -3.67
CA CYS A 55 -2.03 4.32 -3.59
C CYS A 55 -0.85 4.46 -2.63
N SER A 56 -0.61 3.42 -1.85
CA SER A 56 0.60 3.24 -1.06
C SER A 56 1.24 1.89 -1.37
N ILE A 57 2.56 1.82 -1.25
CA ILE A 57 3.35 0.59 -1.45
C ILE A 57 4.25 0.43 -0.24
N LEU A 58 4.19 -0.74 0.38
CA LEU A 58 5.13 -1.16 1.40
C LEU A 58 6.29 -1.88 0.72
N LEU A 59 7.50 -1.40 0.95
CA LEU A 59 8.72 -2.06 0.49
C LEU A 59 9.17 -3.13 1.50
N THR A 60 10.00 -4.06 1.05
CA THR A 60 10.62 -5.08 1.92
C THR A 60 11.53 -4.49 2.98
N SER A 61 12.01 -3.26 2.79
CA SER A 61 12.72 -2.47 3.80
C SER A 61 11.84 -1.94 4.94
N GLY A 62 10.51 -2.02 4.80
CA GLY A 62 9.53 -1.41 5.70
C GLY A 62 9.15 0.02 5.34
N GLU A 63 9.69 0.58 4.26
CA GLU A 63 9.39 1.94 3.80
C GLU A 63 8.05 2.01 3.05
N VAL A 64 7.33 3.12 3.19
CA VAL A 64 6.03 3.33 2.52
C VAL A 64 6.12 4.44 1.49
N VAL A 65 5.93 4.08 0.22
CA VAL A 65 5.84 5.01 -0.91
C VAL A 65 4.38 5.35 -1.17
N ARG A 66 4.10 6.59 -1.59
CA ARG A 66 2.74 7.11 -1.82
C ARG A 66 2.59 7.70 -3.22
N GLY A 67 1.37 7.69 -3.74
CA GLY A 67 1.01 8.32 -5.00
C GLY A 67 -0.50 8.46 -5.15
N ALA A 68 -0.91 9.33 -6.08
CA ALA A 68 -2.31 9.63 -6.36
C ALA A 68 -2.52 9.74 -7.87
N ASN A 69 -3.74 9.58 -8.36
CA ASN A 69 -4.03 9.75 -9.78
C ASN A 69 -3.84 11.20 -10.23
N VAL A 70 -3.35 11.37 -11.46
CA VAL A 70 -3.15 12.66 -12.11
C VAL A 70 -3.80 12.59 -13.48
N GLU A 71 -4.81 13.41 -13.69
CA GLU A 71 -5.54 13.53 -14.94
C GLU A 71 -4.95 14.62 -15.84
N ASN A 72 -5.42 14.62 -17.08
CA ASN A 72 -5.05 15.60 -18.09
C ASN A 72 -6.24 15.82 -19.04
N ALA A 73 -6.32 16.98 -19.67
CA ALA A 73 -7.34 17.29 -20.68
C ALA A 73 -7.33 16.27 -21.84
N ALA A 74 -6.15 15.78 -22.23
CA ALA A 74 -6.00 14.63 -23.10
C ALA A 74 -6.10 13.33 -22.27
N TYR A 75 -7.32 12.82 -22.08
CA TYR A 75 -7.59 11.71 -21.15
C TYR A 75 -6.62 10.52 -21.23
N PRO A 76 -6.15 10.05 -22.41
CA PRO A 76 -5.23 8.92 -22.49
C PRO A 76 -3.87 9.12 -21.81
N VAL A 77 -3.42 10.36 -21.56
CA VAL A 77 -2.14 10.61 -20.90
C VAL A 77 -2.26 10.68 -19.37
N GLY A 78 -3.47 10.54 -18.84
CA GLY A 78 -3.69 10.43 -17.40
C GLY A 78 -2.96 9.22 -16.78
N THR A 79 -2.45 9.42 -15.56
CA THR A 79 -1.71 8.39 -14.83
C THR A 79 -2.45 7.99 -13.56
N CYS A 80 -2.69 6.70 -13.40
CA CYS A 80 -3.35 6.13 -12.23
C CYS A 80 -2.43 6.18 -11.00
N ALA A 81 -3.01 6.15 -9.80
CA ALA A 81 -2.28 6.28 -8.55
C ALA A 81 -1.19 5.21 -8.39
N GLU A 82 -1.47 3.96 -8.76
CA GLU A 82 -0.56 2.83 -8.64
C GLU A 82 0.69 3.02 -9.52
N ARG A 83 0.49 3.51 -10.75
CA ARG A 83 1.60 3.82 -11.68
C ARG A 83 2.43 4.99 -11.17
N VAL A 84 1.81 6.02 -10.60
CA VAL A 84 2.53 7.12 -9.94
C VAL A 84 3.35 6.60 -8.75
N THR A 85 2.77 5.76 -7.89
CA THR A 85 3.46 5.24 -6.70
C THR A 85 4.64 4.35 -7.07
N ILE A 86 4.50 3.46 -8.05
CA ILE A 86 5.63 2.65 -8.53
C ILE A 86 6.69 3.54 -9.17
N GLY A 87 6.28 4.50 -10.01
CA GLY A 87 7.20 5.48 -10.60
C GLY A 87 8.02 6.20 -9.53
N ASN A 88 7.37 6.65 -8.45
CA ASN A 88 8.05 7.24 -7.30
C ASN A 88 9.04 6.26 -6.64
N ALA A 89 8.64 5.01 -6.41
CA ALA A 89 9.48 4.00 -5.75
C ALA A 89 10.77 3.70 -6.52
N VAL A 90 10.69 3.60 -7.85
CA VAL A 90 11.83 3.16 -8.69
C VAL A 90 12.72 4.31 -9.18
N THR A 91 12.20 5.54 -9.21
CA THR A 91 12.92 6.69 -9.78
C THR A 91 13.46 7.68 -8.76
N GLN A 92 12.85 7.79 -7.57
CA GLN A 92 13.28 8.78 -6.59
C GLN A 92 14.66 8.40 -6.03
N ASP A 93 15.59 9.35 -6.07
CA ASP A 93 16.88 9.17 -5.45
C ASP A 93 16.74 9.07 -3.95
N PRO A 94 17.54 8.19 -3.31
CA PRO A 94 17.62 8.18 -1.87
C PRO A 94 18.10 9.54 -1.43
N LYS A 95 17.30 10.23 -0.62
CA LYS A 95 17.78 11.49 -0.05
C LYS A 95 18.96 11.10 0.84
N LYS A 96 20.17 11.58 0.49
CA LYS A 96 21.32 11.54 1.41
C LYS A 96 20.80 12.03 2.75
N ALA A 97 20.86 11.18 3.78
CA ALA A 97 20.53 11.55 5.15
C ALA A 97 21.06 12.95 5.38
N GLY A 98 20.16 13.91 5.56
CA GLY A 98 20.48 15.32 5.44
C GLY A 98 21.71 15.64 6.29
N ARG A 99 22.70 16.32 5.72
CA ARG A 99 23.70 17.03 6.53
C ARG A 99 22.95 17.76 7.63
N ARG A 100 23.13 17.36 8.89
CA ARG A 100 22.60 18.03 10.08
C ARG A 100 22.68 19.54 9.86
N ARG A 101 21.54 20.22 9.68
CA ARG A 101 21.47 21.63 10.04
C ARG A 101 21.49 21.65 11.56
N GLN A 102 22.61 22.05 12.13
CA GLN A 102 22.78 22.17 13.58
C GLN A 102 21.63 23.03 14.14
N GLY A 103 20.77 22.45 14.97
CA GLY A 103 19.85 23.24 15.82
C GLY A 103 18.34 23.18 15.58
N GLY A 104 17.74 22.06 15.16
CA GLY A 104 16.28 21.89 15.19
C GLY A 104 15.87 20.46 15.54
N ARG A 105 14.89 20.29 16.45
CA ARG A 105 14.28 18.98 16.75
C ARG A 105 13.69 18.39 15.47
N GLU A 106 14.27 17.30 14.98
CA GLU A 106 13.76 16.55 13.84
C GLU A 106 12.47 15.82 14.25
N ARG A 107 11.34 16.29 13.73
CA ARG A 107 10.25 15.37 13.42
C ARG A 107 10.71 14.60 12.19
N GLY A 108 10.95 13.30 12.33
CA GLY A 108 11.28 12.42 11.20
C GLY A 108 10.29 12.68 10.06
N ARG A 109 10.80 12.98 8.86
CA ARG A 109 9.92 13.26 7.72
C ARG A 109 9.45 11.92 7.17
N GLU A 110 8.17 11.63 7.35
CA GLU A 110 7.49 10.49 6.73
C GLU A 110 7.71 10.51 5.21
N GLY A 111 8.13 9.37 4.63
CA GLY A 111 8.38 9.21 3.20
C GLY A 111 9.84 9.28 2.75
N GLU A 112 10.80 9.04 3.64
CA GLU A 112 12.19 8.82 3.25
C GLU A 112 12.32 7.45 2.57
N ILE A 113 12.84 7.44 1.35
CA ILE A 113 13.25 6.24 0.61
C ILE A 113 14.78 6.17 0.70
N MET A 114 15.33 5.08 1.21
CA MET A 114 16.75 4.85 1.49
C MET A 114 17.48 4.26 0.27
N HIS A 115 16.75 3.65 -0.67
CA HIS A 115 17.27 3.08 -1.92
C HIS A 115 16.19 3.10 -3.01
N ARG A 116 16.58 3.25 -4.29
CA ARG A 116 15.65 3.08 -5.42
C ARG A 116 15.13 1.64 -5.40
N ALA A 117 13.82 1.46 -5.37
CA ALA A 117 13.21 0.14 -5.39
C ALA A 117 13.44 -0.53 -6.76
N LYS A 118 13.67 -1.83 -6.75
CA LYS A 118 13.76 -2.70 -7.93
C LYS A 118 12.78 -3.87 -7.79
N LYS A 119 12.67 -4.67 -8.84
CA LYS A 119 11.88 -5.91 -8.81
C LYS A 119 12.29 -6.76 -7.59
N GLY A 120 11.28 -7.22 -6.84
CA GLY A 120 11.46 -7.98 -5.60
C GLY A 120 11.49 -7.14 -4.31
N ASP A 121 11.60 -5.81 -4.39
CA ASP A 121 11.55 -4.93 -3.21
C ASP A 121 10.12 -4.59 -2.77
N PHE A 122 9.10 -5.04 -3.52
CA PHE A 122 7.71 -4.70 -3.31
C PHE A 122 7.03 -5.78 -2.46
N ARG A 123 6.59 -5.41 -1.25
CA ARG A 123 5.99 -6.33 -0.29
C ARG A 123 4.47 -6.38 -0.39
N ALA A 124 3.82 -5.22 -0.53
CA ALA A 124 2.38 -5.11 -0.65
C ALA A 124 1.96 -3.76 -1.25
N ILE A 125 0.76 -3.73 -1.83
CA ILE A 125 0.17 -2.53 -2.43
C ILE A 125 -1.19 -2.29 -1.79
N ALA A 126 -1.50 -1.04 -1.47
CA ALA A 126 -2.83 -0.61 -1.08
C ALA A 126 -3.36 0.48 -2.02
N VAL A 127 -4.66 0.43 -2.31
CA VAL A 127 -5.38 1.36 -3.17
C VAL A 127 -6.65 1.80 -2.46
N ALA A 128 -6.88 3.11 -2.39
CA ALA A 128 -8.09 3.70 -1.80
C ALA A 128 -8.88 4.47 -2.85
N THR A 129 -10.20 4.29 -2.86
CA THR A 129 -11.12 4.97 -3.79
C THR A 129 -12.27 5.66 -3.06
N ASP A 130 -13.11 6.40 -3.80
CA ASP A 130 -14.26 7.16 -3.26
C ASP A 130 -15.61 6.43 -3.39
N ILE A 131 -15.61 5.13 -3.66
CA ILE A 131 -16.83 4.34 -3.87
C ILE A 131 -16.83 3.05 -3.04
N THR A 132 -18.03 2.52 -2.80
CA THR A 132 -18.29 1.22 -2.18
C THR A 132 -19.07 0.35 -3.19
N PRO A 133 -18.64 -0.90 -3.49
CA PRO A 133 -17.41 -1.55 -3.06
C PRO A 133 -16.15 -0.87 -3.64
N PRO A 134 -14.94 -1.17 -3.12
CA PRO A 134 -13.72 -0.53 -3.61
C PRO A 134 -13.47 -0.82 -5.10
N ALA A 135 -12.91 0.14 -5.82
CA ALA A 135 -12.49 -0.10 -7.20
C ALA A 135 -11.21 -0.94 -7.25
N SER A 136 -11.15 -1.88 -8.19
CA SER A 136 -9.95 -2.67 -8.46
C SER A 136 -8.96 -1.90 -9.35
N PRO A 137 -7.63 -2.11 -9.20
CA PRO A 137 -6.64 -1.60 -10.14
C PRO A 137 -7.03 -1.91 -11.59
N CYS A 138 -6.87 -0.93 -12.49
CA CYS A 138 -7.20 -1.13 -13.90
C CYS A 138 -6.19 -2.09 -14.57
N GLY A 139 -6.54 -2.62 -15.76
CA GLY A 139 -5.68 -3.58 -16.47
C GLY A 139 -4.24 -3.08 -16.70
N MET A 140 -4.08 -1.79 -17.03
CA MET A 140 -2.74 -1.18 -17.18
C MET A 140 -1.96 -1.19 -15.87
N CYS A 141 -2.59 -0.86 -14.74
CA CYS A 141 -1.95 -0.90 -13.43
C CYS A 141 -1.56 -2.32 -13.04
N ARG A 142 -2.45 -3.30 -13.26
CA ARG A 142 -2.15 -4.71 -12.99
C ARG A 142 -0.92 -5.18 -13.75
N GLN A 143 -0.82 -4.86 -15.04
CA GLN A 143 0.33 -5.22 -15.86
C GLN A 143 1.60 -4.46 -15.44
N PHE A 144 1.47 -3.19 -15.05
CA PHE A 144 2.60 -2.41 -14.55
C PHE A 144 3.13 -2.93 -13.22
N ILE A 145 2.23 -3.31 -12.30
CA ILE A 145 2.56 -3.99 -11.03
C ILE A 145 3.27 -5.31 -11.30
N ARG A 146 2.82 -6.09 -12.31
CA ARG A 146 3.40 -7.40 -12.66
C ARG A 146 4.88 -7.36 -13.08
N GLU A 147 5.37 -6.23 -13.54
CA GLU A 147 6.79 -6.08 -13.85
C GLU A 147 7.65 -6.16 -12.58
N PHE A 148 7.17 -5.57 -11.47
CA PHE A 148 7.95 -5.35 -10.26
C PHE A 148 7.62 -6.28 -9.09
N CYS A 149 6.38 -6.78 -9.05
CA CYS A 149 5.85 -7.58 -7.96
C CYS A 149 5.72 -9.07 -8.33
N GLU A 150 5.91 -9.93 -7.35
CA GLU A 150 5.59 -11.35 -7.46
C GLU A 150 4.08 -11.60 -7.57
N LEU A 151 3.69 -12.73 -8.15
CA LEU A 151 2.28 -13.10 -8.37
C LEU A 151 1.48 -13.23 -7.06
N ASN A 152 2.14 -13.58 -5.97
CA ASN A 152 1.53 -13.67 -4.64
C ASN A 152 1.47 -12.32 -3.90
N CYS A 153 1.97 -11.22 -4.48
CA CYS A 153 1.92 -9.89 -3.87
C CYS A 153 0.48 -9.52 -3.51
N PRO A 154 0.16 -9.23 -2.23
CA PRO A 154 -1.17 -8.83 -1.83
C PRO A 154 -1.47 -7.38 -2.25
N ILE A 155 -2.67 -7.18 -2.78
CA ILE A 155 -3.23 -5.89 -3.18
C ILE A 155 -4.48 -5.64 -2.35
N LEU A 156 -4.41 -4.66 -1.45
CA LEU A 156 -5.48 -4.26 -0.53
C LEU A 156 -6.25 -3.10 -1.15
N MET A 157 -7.55 -3.27 -1.36
CA MET A 157 -8.41 -2.28 -2.00
C MET A 157 -9.42 -1.76 -0.97
N TYR A 158 -9.33 -0.46 -0.64
CA TYR A 158 -10.15 0.21 0.36
C TYR A 158 -11.23 1.07 -0.31
N ASP A 159 -12.46 0.96 0.20
CA ASP A 159 -13.57 1.82 -0.19
C ASP A 159 -13.58 3.12 0.63
N ILE A 160 -14.60 3.95 0.40
CA ILE A 160 -14.77 5.22 1.10
C ILE A 160 -15.06 5.05 2.60
N GLU A 161 -15.56 3.88 3.02
CA GLU A 161 -15.84 3.55 4.42
C GLU A 161 -14.62 2.96 5.13
N GLY A 162 -13.51 2.74 4.41
CA GLY A 162 -12.30 2.11 4.92
C GLY A 162 -12.38 0.58 5.00
N LYS A 163 -13.44 -0.03 4.45
CA LYS A 163 -13.53 -1.49 4.34
C LYS A 163 -12.65 -1.97 3.19
N SER A 164 -11.94 -3.07 3.42
CA SER A 164 -10.99 -3.61 2.47
C SER A 164 -11.46 -4.91 1.81
N THR A 165 -11.05 -5.07 0.55
CA THR A 165 -11.01 -6.34 -0.17
C THR A 165 -9.57 -6.63 -0.54
N VAL A 166 -9.07 -7.84 -0.29
CA VAL A 166 -7.69 -8.21 -0.57
C VAL A 166 -7.64 -9.33 -1.60
N MET A 167 -6.80 -9.16 -2.62
CA MET A 167 -6.54 -10.15 -3.65
C MET A 167 -5.04 -10.20 -3.94
N THR A 168 -4.53 -11.33 -4.41
CA THR A 168 -3.17 -11.40 -4.95
C THR A 168 -3.13 -10.84 -6.37
N LEU A 169 -1.92 -10.47 -6.83
CA LEU A 169 -1.73 -10.06 -8.22
C LEU A 169 -2.16 -11.15 -9.21
N GLU A 170 -1.88 -12.42 -8.92
CA GLU A 170 -2.30 -13.56 -9.75
C GLU A 170 -3.81 -13.63 -9.93
N GLN A 171 -4.57 -13.39 -8.85
CA GLN A 171 -6.02 -13.39 -8.90
C GLN A 171 -6.57 -12.22 -9.72
N LEU A 172 -5.90 -11.06 -9.70
CA LEU A 172 -6.29 -9.89 -10.49
C LEU A 172 -5.85 -9.98 -11.95
N LEU A 173 -4.76 -10.69 -12.24
CA LEU A 173 -4.19 -10.79 -13.58
C LEU A 173 -3.73 -12.24 -13.88
N PRO A 174 -4.69 -13.17 -14.01
CA PRO A 174 -4.38 -14.58 -14.23
C PRO A 174 -3.70 -14.78 -15.58
N MET A 175 -2.79 -15.78 -15.65
CA MET A 175 -2.04 -16.12 -16.86
C MET A 175 -1.34 -14.92 -17.50
N SER A 176 -0.86 -13.99 -16.68
CA SER A 176 -0.34 -12.72 -17.15
C SER A 176 0.92 -12.86 -18.00
N PHE A 177 1.04 -11.98 -18.99
CA PHE A 177 2.29 -11.76 -19.70
C PHE A 177 3.35 -11.17 -18.74
N GLY A 178 4.58 -11.66 -18.83
CA GLY A 178 5.69 -11.22 -17.99
C GLY A 178 7.04 -11.46 -18.66
N PRO A 179 8.15 -11.04 -18.02
CA PRO A 179 9.50 -11.17 -18.56
C PRO A 179 9.86 -12.58 -19.03
N GLU A 180 9.31 -13.61 -18.39
CA GLU A 180 9.51 -15.01 -18.74
C GLU A 180 9.00 -15.39 -20.15
N LYS A 181 8.17 -14.54 -20.78
CA LYS A 181 7.66 -14.75 -22.15
C LYS A 181 8.52 -14.09 -23.24
N LEU A 182 9.49 -13.27 -22.86
CA LEU A 182 10.39 -12.56 -23.78
C LEU A 182 11.70 -13.32 -24.04
N ILE A 183 12.02 -14.29 -23.19
CA ILE A 183 13.22 -15.11 -23.33
C ILE A 183 12.88 -16.22 -24.32
N HIS A 184 13.60 -16.25 -25.43
CA HIS A 184 13.65 -17.38 -26.35
C HIS A 184 14.95 -18.13 -26.04
N ASP A 185 14.85 -19.45 -25.83
CA ASP A 185 16.02 -20.35 -25.71
C ASP A 185 16.90 -20.31 -26.97
#